data_AF-A0A2D6HK03-F1
#
_entry.id   AF-A0A2D6HK03-F1
#
_cell.length_a   1.000
_cell.length_b   1.000
_cell.length_c   1.000
_cell.angle_alpha   90.00
_cell.angle_beta   90.00
_cell.angle_gamma   90.00
#
_symmetry.space_group_name_H-M   'P 1'
#
loop_
_entity.id
_entity.type
_entity.pdbx_description
1 polymer ?
#
loop_
_entity_poly.entity_id
_entity_poly.type
_entity_poly.pdbx_seq_one_letter_code
_entity_poly.pdbx_strand_id
1 'polypeptide(L)'
;MASIAGLGFIVWGHHMFASGMNPALGMTFMVSTILIALPSAVKVFSNLFLGRRMSRNPWQGASLEWEAPSPPGHGNFDRPLTVRRGPYEYGVPQSEEDWMPQVGEVGAESSPTA
;
A
#
# COMPACT_ATOMS: atom_id res chain seq x y z
N MET A 1 -10.14 -16.54 16.66
CA MET A 1 -10.99 -17.22 15.66
C MET A 1 -12.45 -16.77 15.72
N ALA A 2 -13.14 -16.83 16.87
CA ALA A 2 -14.53 -16.36 16.98
C ALA A 2 -14.74 -14.87 16.60
N SER A 3 -13.77 -13.99 16.90
CA SER A 3 -13.81 -12.57 16.51
C SER A 3 -13.79 -12.35 15.01
N ILE A 4 -12.91 -13.07 14.29
CA ILE A 4 -12.81 -12.98 12.82
C ILE A 4 -14.10 -13.50 12.17
N ALA A 5 -14.64 -14.62 12.68
CA ALA A 5 -15.91 -15.17 12.20
C ALA A 5 -17.08 -14.19 12.42
N GLY A 6 -17.16 -13.55 13.59
CA GLY A 6 -18.20 -12.57 13.90
C GLY A 6 -18.10 -11.30 13.04
N LEU A 7 -16.90 -10.75 12.89
CA LEU A 7 -16.66 -9.57 12.04
C LEU A 7 -16.92 -9.88 10.55
N GLY A 8 -16.50 -11.05 10.08
CA GLY A 8 -16.75 -11.51 8.71
C GLY A 8 -18.24 -11.67 8.39
N PHE A 9 -19.04 -12.16 9.34
CA PHE A 9 -20.49 -12.28 9.18
C PHE A 9 -21.18 -10.92 9.06
N ILE A 10 -20.77 -9.94 9.86
CA ILE A 10 -21.28 -8.54 9.77
C ILE A 10 -20.90 -7.92 8.42
N VAL A 11 -19.67 -8.20 7.94
CA VAL A 11 -19.21 -7.75 6.62
C VAL A 11 -20.06 -8.35 5.51
N TRP A 12 -20.29 -9.66 5.54
CA TRP A 12 -21.18 -10.32 4.59
C TRP A 12 -22.61 -9.75 4.64
N GLY A 13 -23.14 -9.50 5.83
CA GLY A 13 -24.48 -8.94 6.03
C GLY A 13 -24.69 -7.57 5.39
N HIS A 14 -23.68 -6.69 5.34
CA HIS A 14 -23.82 -5.39 4.69
C HIS A 14 -23.87 -5.46 3.15
N HIS A 15 -23.42 -6.55 2.52
CA HIS A 15 -23.49 -6.72 1.06
C HIS A 15 -24.86 -7.21 0.56
N MET A 16 -25.79 -7.49 1.47
CA MET A 16 -27.07 -8.14 1.18
C MET A 16 -28.20 -7.15 0.88
N PHE A 17 -27.96 -6.15 0.03
CA PHE A 17 -28.95 -5.12 -0.32
C PHE A 17 -30.26 -5.66 -0.91
N ALA A 18 -30.28 -6.89 -1.44
CA ALA A 18 -31.43 -7.53 -2.09
C ALA A 18 -32.00 -8.75 -1.34
N SER A 19 -31.60 -9.01 -0.08
CA SER A 19 -31.97 -10.25 0.62
C SER A 19 -33.35 -10.24 1.29
N GLY A 20 -34.15 -9.18 1.12
CA GLY A 20 -35.43 -9.00 1.83
C GLY A 20 -35.29 -8.80 3.34
N MET A 21 -34.11 -8.37 3.82
CA MET A 21 -33.87 -8.12 5.25
C MET A 21 -34.72 -6.97 5.78
N ASN A 22 -34.94 -6.95 7.11
CA ASN A 22 -35.66 -5.87 7.79
C ASN A 22 -35.10 -4.49 7.36
N PRO A 23 -35.95 -3.56 6.88
CA PRO A 23 -35.50 -2.25 6.41
C PRO A 23 -34.66 -1.45 7.42
N ALA A 24 -34.95 -1.57 8.73
CA ALA A 24 -34.18 -0.88 9.76
C ALA A 24 -32.73 -1.39 9.82
N LEU A 25 -32.54 -2.71 9.72
CA LEU A 25 -31.21 -3.33 9.68
C LEU A 25 -30.45 -2.93 8.40
N GLY A 26 -31.15 -2.93 7.26
CA GLY A 26 -30.59 -2.45 5.98
C GLY A 26 -30.15 -0.99 6.05
N MET A 27 -30.95 -0.12 6.68
CA MET A 27 -30.60 1.29 6.89
C MET A 27 -29.35 1.46 7.75
N THR A 28 -29.19 0.67 8.83
CA THR A 28 -27.97 0.72 9.66
C THR A 28 -26.72 0.42 8.84
N PHE A 29 -26.75 -0.64 8.02
CA PHE A 29 -25.61 -0.96 7.16
C PHE A 29 -25.34 0.12 6.12
N MET A 30 -26.37 0.61 5.43
CA MET A 30 -26.24 1.69 4.44
C MET A 30 -25.58 2.94 5.05
N VAL A 31 -26.06 3.40 6.21
CA VAL A 31 -25.50 4.58 6.90
C VAL A 31 -24.04 4.33 7.28
N SER A 32 -23.71 3.15 7.83
CA SER A 32 -22.32 2.82 8.17
C SER A 32 -21.40 2.81 6.94
N THR A 33 -21.86 2.29 5.81
CA THR A 33 -21.11 2.29 4.54
C THR A 33 -20.85 3.70 4.06
N ILE A 34 -21.85 4.58 4.05
CA ILE A 34 -21.72 5.97 3.61
C ILE A 34 -20.74 6.74 4.52
N LEU A 35 -20.82 6.52 5.84
CA LEU A 35 -19.92 7.16 6.81
C LEU A 35 -18.43 6.80 6.59
N ILE A 36 -18.14 5.61 6.08
CA ILE A 36 -16.76 5.19 5.76
C ILE A 36 -16.39 5.62 4.33
N ALA A 37 -17.31 5.45 3.38
CA ALA A 37 -17.07 5.68 1.96
C ALA A 37 -16.81 7.16 1.66
N LEU A 38 -17.56 8.10 2.25
CA LEU A 38 -17.40 9.53 1.94
C LEU A 38 -16.02 10.08 2.36
N PRO A 39 -15.54 9.91 3.62
CA PRO A 39 -14.20 10.36 3.99
C PRO A 39 -13.09 9.65 3.20
N SER A 40 -13.27 8.36 2.90
CA SER A 40 -12.32 7.58 2.11
C SER A 40 -12.20 8.12 0.68
N ALA A 41 -13.34 8.43 0.05
CA ALA A 41 -13.38 9.06 -1.27
C ALA A 41 -12.71 10.43 -1.24
N VAL A 42 -13.04 11.29 -0.28
CA VAL A 42 -12.39 12.61 -0.12
C VAL A 42 -10.87 12.46 -0.01
N LYS A 43 -10.38 11.52 0.81
CA LYS A 43 -8.94 11.25 0.95
C LYS A 43 -8.31 10.81 -0.36
N VAL A 44 -8.90 9.84 -1.05
CA VAL A 44 -8.35 9.29 -2.31
C VAL A 44 -8.34 10.35 -3.40
N PHE A 45 -9.45 11.05 -3.62
CA PHE A 45 -9.53 12.08 -4.66
C PHE A 45 -8.65 13.29 -4.34
N SER A 46 -8.57 13.70 -3.07
CA SER A 46 -7.62 14.75 -2.66
C SER A 46 -6.18 14.35 -2.98
N ASN A 47 -5.76 13.13 -2.64
CA ASN A 47 -4.41 12.65 -2.97
C ASN A 47 -4.16 12.53 -4.48
N LEU A 48 -5.15 12.12 -5.27
CA LEU A 48 -5.02 11.98 -6.72
C LEU A 48 -4.87 13.32 -7.44
N PHE A 49 -5.62 14.35 -7.02
CA PHE A 49 -5.67 15.62 -7.74
C PHE A 49 -4.81 16.73 -7.12
N LEU A 50 -4.63 16.71 -5.80
CA LEU A 50 -3.98 17.78 -5.03
C LEU A 50 -2.77 17.27 -4.22
N GLY A 51 -2.60 15.95 -4.10
CA GLY A 51 -1.54 15.34 -3.32
C GLY A 51 -0.15 15.66 -3.88
N ARG A 52 0.84 15.74 -2.97
CA ARG A 52 2.25 15.85 -3.36
C ARG A 52 2.71 14.51 -3.95
N ARG A 53 3.63 14.56 -4.91
CA ARG A 53 4.38 13.37 -5.34
C ARG A 53 5.21 12.88 -4.15
N MET A 54 5.18 11.58 -3.89
CA MET A 54 6.02 10.97 -2.86
C MET A 54 7.35 10.55 -3.48
N SER A 55 8.36 10.34 -2.63
CA SER A 55 9.61 9.75 -3.06
C SER A 55 9.37 8.38 -3.70
N ARG A 56 10.35 7.93 -4.49
CA ARG A 56 10.34 6.62 -5.14
C ARG A 56 10.11 5.46 -4.16
N ASN A 57 10.81 5.49 -3.03
CA ASN A 57 10.75 4.46 -2.00
C ASN A 57 10.46 5.10 -0.62
N PRO A 58 9.20 5.45 -0.33
CA PRO A 58 8.83 6.11 0.93
C PRO A 58 8.82 5.13 2.12
N TRP A 59 8.91 3.82 1.86
CA TRP A 59 8.82 2.77 2.88
C TRP A 59 10.12 2.01 3.09
N GLN A 60 11.21 2.43 2.44
CA GLN A 60 12.50 1.76 2.55
C GLN A 60 12.41 0.26 2.21
N GLY A 61 11.59 -0.10 1.22
CA GLY A 61 11.46 -1.48 0.74
C GLY A 61 12.71 -1.93 0.00
N ALA A 62 13.13 -3.18 0.21
CA ALA A 62 14.38 -3.71 -0.34
C ALA A 62 14.27 -4.26 -1.77
N SER A 63 13.07 -4.65 -2.18
CA SER A 63 12.76 -5.33 -3.45
C SER A 63 12.70 -4.37 -4.66
N LEU A 64 12.81 -4.91 -5.88
CA LEU A 64 13.00 -4.12 -7.11
C LEU A 64 11.83 -3.19 -7.45
N GLU A 65 10.61 -3.49 -7.03
CA GLU A 65 9.48 -2.60 -7.29
C GLU A 65 9.67 -1.20 -6.69
N TRP A 66 10.50 -1.08 -5.66
CA TRP A 66 10.87 0.18 -5.02
C TRP A 66 12.01 0.94 -5.72
N GLU A 67 12.59 0.34 -6.77
CA GLU A 67 13.56 0.99 -7.65
C GLU A 67 12.90 1.59 -8.90
N ALA A 68 11.63 1.29 -9.18
CA ALA A 68 10.90 1.89 -10.29
C ALA A 68 10.48 3.33 -9.95
N PRO A 69 10.53 4.30 -10.89
CA PRO A 69 9.99 5.64 -10.68
C PRO A 69 8.49 5.58 -10.37
N SER A 70 7.96 6.62 -9.72
CA SER A 70 6.53 6.70 -9.37
C SER A 70 5.88 7.94 -10.00
N PRO A 71 5.10 7.81 -11.09
CA PRO A 71 4.61 6.55 -11.68
C PRO A 71 5.65 5.82 -12.56
N PRO A 72 5.57 4.49 -12.69
CA PRO A 72 6.47 3.73 -13.55
C PRO A 72 6.18 4.00 -15.03
N GLY A 73 7.24 4.24 -15.81
CA GLY A 73 7.14 4.39 -17.26
C GLY A 73 6.93 3.06 -17.99
N HIS A 74 6.69 3.10 -19.30
CA HIS A 74 6.67 1.90 -20.13
C HIS A 74 8.08 1.31 -20.19
N GLY A 75 8.26 0.07 -19.73
CA GLY A 75 9.57 -0.53 -19.46
C GLY A 75 9.95 -0.60 -17.97
N ASN A 76 9.10 -0.05 -17.09
CA ASN A 76 9.18 -0.04 -15.62
C ASN A 76 10.37 0.68 -14.99
N PHE A 77 11.60 0.49 -15.48
CA PHE A 77 12.83 1.04 -14.90
C PHE A 77 13.45 2.09 -15.81
N ASP A 78 13.92 3.19 -15.23
CA ASP A 78 14.63 4.28 -15.90
C ASP A 78 16.12 4.00 -16.10
N ARG A 79 16.65 2.96 -15.46
CA ARG A 79 18.04 2.51 -15.54
C ARG A 79 18.13 0.98 -15.49
N PRO A 80 19.15 0.36 -16.11
CA PRO A 80 19.44 -1.05 -15.89
C PRO A 80 19.80 -1.29 -14.41
N LEU A 81 19.25 -2.36 -13.84
CA LEU A 81 19.45 -2.74 -12.45
C LEU A 81 20.31 -3.99 -12.36
N THR A 82 21.35 -3.94 -11.51
CA THR A 82 22.14 -5.11 -11.14
C THR A 82 21.69 -5.60 -9.77
N VAL A 83 21.09 -6.78 -9.72
CA VAL A 83 20.66 -7.42 -8.47
C VAL A 83 21.87 -7.98 -7.74
N ARG A 84 22.10 -7.51 -6.51
CA ARG A 84 23.25 -7.92 -5.68
C ARG A 84 22.86 -8.81 -4.50
N ARG A 85 21.56 -8.91 -4.18
CA ARG A 85 21.04 -9.67 -3.02
C ARG A 85 19.57 -10.05 -3.18
N GLY A 86 19.06 -10.91 -2.30
CA GLY A 86 17.67 -11.34 -2.28
C GLY A 86 16.66 -10.27 -1.78
N PRO A 87 15.36 -10.40 -2.10
CA PRO A 87 14.30 -9.44 -1.74
C PRO A 87 13.99 -9.34 -0.25
N TYR A 88 14.43 -10.32 0.55
CA TYR A 88 14.16 -10.40 1.98
C TYR A 88 15.45 -10.38 2.82
N GLU A 89 16.59 -10.06 2.21
CA GLU A 89 17.88 -9.92 2.89
C GLU A 89 17.97 -8.56 3.60
N TYR A 90 17.13 -8.39 4.62
CA TYR A 90 17.18 -7.27 5.56
C TYR A 90 18.34 -7.48 6.56
N GLY A 91 18.90 -6.40 7.11
CA GLY A 91 19.99 -6.49 8.09
C GLY A 91 21.29 -7.03 7.51
N VAL A 92 21.80 -6.41 6.44
CA VAL A 92 23.08 -6.80 5.83
C VAL A 92 24.20 -6.54 6.84
N PRO A 93 25.02 -7.54 7.24
CA PRO A 93 25.99 -7.39 8.34
C PRO A 93 27.03 -6.28 8.20
N GLN A 94 27.19 -5.75 6.98
CA GLN A 94 28.15 -4.71 6.63
C GLN A 94 27.49 -3.34 6.44
N SER A 95 26.17 -3.25 6.64
CA SER A 95 25.36 -2.03 6.58
C SER A 95 25.07 -1.54 7.99
N GLU A 96 25.19 -0.24 8.21
CA GLU A 96 24.70 0.41 9.44
C GLU A 96 23.16 0.56 9.43
N GLU A 97 22.54 0.51 8.25
CA GLU A 97 21.08 0.58 8.10
C GLU A 97 20.45 -0.82 8.12
N ASP A 98 19.32 -0.94 8.80
CA ASP A 98 18.51 -2.18 8.88
C ASP A 98 17.90 -2.59 7.53
N TRP A 99 17.85 -1.66 6.57
CA TRP A 99 17.33 -1.88 5.23
C TRP A 99 18.40 -1.55 4.19
N MET A 100 18.39 -2.28 3.07
CA MET A 100 19.20 -1.92 1.91
C MET A 100 18.53 -2.45 0.63
N PRO A 101 18.44 -1.64 -0.45
CA PRO A 101 17.90 -2.12 -1.71
C PRO A 101 18.70 -3.28 -2.29
N GLN A 102 18.05 -4.10 -3.10
CA GLN A 102 18.70 -5.18 -3.86
C GLN A 102 19.83 -4.70 -4.77
N VAL A 103 19.76 -3.45 -5.22
CA VAL A 103 20.75 -2.81 -6.10
C VAL A 103 21.78 -1.99 -5.32
N GLY A 104 21.61 -1.83 -4.01
CA GLY A 104 22.48 -1.03 -3.15
C GLY A 104 23.86 -1.68 -2.95
N GLU A 105 24.89 -0.84 -2.96
CA GLU A 105 26.27 -1.23 -2.62
C GLU A 105 26.52 -0.97 -1.14
N VAL A 106 27.26 -1.86 -0.48
CA VAL A 106 27.62 -1.71 0.93
C VAL A 106 28.48 -0.44 1.08
N GLY A 107 28.02 0.54 1.85
CA GLY A 107 28.70 1.82 2.05
C GLY A 107 28.37 2.90 1.01
N ALA A 108 27.49 2.64 0.05
CA ALA A 108 26.95 3.68 -0.83
C ALA A 108 25.76 4.38 -0.17
N GLU A 109 25.74 5.72 -0.15
CA GLU A 109 24.57 6.47 0.31
C GLU A 109 23.34 6.11 -0.55
N SER A 110 22.20 5.92 0.11
CA SER A 110 20.93 5.69 -0.57
C SER A 110 20.66 6.86 -1.54
N SER A 111 20.37 6.54 -2.81
CA SER A 111 20.29 7.55 -3.87
C SER A 111 19.32 8.68 -3.50
N PRO A 112 19.69 9.95 -3.71
CA PRO A 112 18.84 11.07 -3.37
C PRO A 112 17.54 11.00 -4.17
N THR A 113 16.45 11.13 -3.42
CA THR A 113 15.08 11.02 -3.85
C THR A 113 14.73 12.06 -4.91
N ALA A 114 14.54 11.61 -6.16
CA ALA A 114 13.83 12.34 -7.21
C ALA A 114 12.62 11.53 -7.67
#